data_AF-A0A2A2HSD4-F1
#
_entry.id   AF-A0A2A2HSD4-F1
#
_cell.length_a   1.000
_cell.length_b   1.000
_cell.length_c   1.000
_cell.angle_alpha   90.00
_cell.angle_beta   90.00
_cell.angle_gamma   90.00
#
_symmetry.space_group_name_H-M   'P 1'
#
loop_
_entity.id
_entity.type
_entity.pdbx_description
1 polymer ?
#
loop_
_entity_poly.entity_id
_entity_poly.type
_entity_poly.pdbx_seq_one_letter_code
_entity_poly.pdbx_strand_id
1 'polypeptide(L)'
;MLHLLSSLDFGTESKKGIDYILAQNSMGYPEAVHYMTLPRITFQGILLQMHPTIFFQRMVILDSLLDCFDIDNRITKGLIKKEVKLIIKSKHPQLRGGWSYIPDFLELPPDADDLAMVIQLLSRTGGIELTSICDEALDILFKYNTCQDGSFDLWVIDKSDTLQHSREVDRYIEITKSGGSSPEVVGNMIYALTLYDIDKFKHQIEGGVRYLELLGLTHLKCRKLNAI
;
A
#
# COMPACT_ATOMS: atom_id res chain seq x y z
N MET A 1 -13.32 5.32 -33.50
CA MET A 1 -13.26 5.30 -32.02
C MET A 1 -12.19 6.27 -31.50
N LEU A 2 -12.13 7.49 -32.05
CA LEU A 2 -11.14 8.55 -31.70
C LEU A 2 -11.80 9.93 -31.57
N HIS A 3 -13.13 10.01 -31.60
CA HIS A 3 -13.93 11.25 -31.54
C HIS A 3 -14.70 11.44 -30.22
N LEU A 4 -14.47 10.60 -29.21
CA LEU A 4 -15.17 10.65 -27.92
C LEU A 4 -14.33 11.24 -26.77
N LEU A 5 -13.07 11.62 -27.02
CA LEU A 5 -12.18 12.20 -26.00
C LEU A 5 -12.01 13.72 -26.13
N SER A 6 -12.60 14.37 -27.14
CA SER A 6 -12.43 15.81 -27.39
C SER A 6 -13.41 16.71 -26.64
N SER A 7 -14.22 16.17 -25.72
CA SER A 7 -15.22 16.92 -24.94
C SER A 7 -14.98 16.92 -23.44
N LEU A 8 -13.88 16.33 -22.96
CA LEU A 8 -13.49 16.39 -21.56
C LEU A 8 -12.56 17.58 -21.37
N ASP A 9 -13.11 18.68 -20.85
CA ASP A 9 -12.28 19.69 -20.21
C ASP A 9 -11.76 19.11 -18.89
N PHE A 10 -10.54 18.57 -18.96
CA PHE A 10 -9.86 17.97 -17.80
C PHE A 10 -9.80 18.93 -16.60
N GLY A 11 -9.80 20.25 -16.81
CA GLY A 11 -9.86 21.22 -15.71
C GLY A 11 -11.20 21.19 -14.98
N THR A 12 -12.30 21.11 -15.72
CA THR A 12 -13.66 21.07 -15.15
C THR A 12 -13.94 19.75 -14.43
N GLU A 13 -13.53 18.61 -14.99
CA GLU A 13 -13.77 17.30 -14.36
C GLU A 13 -12.89 17.07 -13.12
N SER A 14 -11.62 17.46 -13.16
CA SER A 14 -10.74 17.42 -11.96
C SER A 14 -11.32 18.27 -10.83
N LYS A 15 -11.88 19.43 -11.14
CA LYS A 15 -12.51 20.29 -10.13
C LYS A 15 -13.73 19.63 -9.47
N LYS A 16 -14.58 18.96 -10.24
CA LYS A 16 -15.71 18.18 -9.67
C LYS A 16 -15.21 17.04 -8.78
N GLY A 17 -14.14 16.36 -9.18
CA GLY A 17 -13.49 15.34 -8.36
C GLY A 17 -12.98 15.90 -7.03
N ILE A 18 -12.28 17.04 -7.06
CA ILE A 18 -11.79 17.74 -5.86
C ILE A 18 -12.97 18.17 -4.98
N ASP A 19 -14.02 18.77 -5.55
CA ASP A 19 -15.22 19.18 -4.83
C ASP A 19 -15.84 18.01 -4.07
N TYR A 20 -15.96 16.86 -4.75
CA TYR A 20 -16.50 15.65 -4.17
C TYR A 20 -15.62 15.10 -3.03
N ILE A 21 -14.31 14.96 -3.26
CA ILE A 21 -13.36 14.47 -2.25
C ILE A 21 -13.36 15.38 -1.01
N LEU A 22 -13.34 16.70 -1.20
CA LEU A 22 -13.35 17.64 -0.08
C LEU A 22 -14.67 17.60 0.70
N ALA A 23 -15.81 17.43 0.03
CA ALA A 23 -17.09 17.22 0.69
C ALA A 23 -17.07 15.92 1.53
N GLN A 24 -16.59 14.82 0.95
CA GLN A 24 -16.48 13.52 1.63
C GLN A 24 -15.49 13.54 2.82
N ASN A 25 -14.41 14.34 2.75
CA ASN A 25 -13.44 14.47 3.85
C ASN A 25 -14.11 14.87 5.17
N SER A 26 -15.09 15.79 5.11
CA SER A 26 -15.82 16.27 6.30
C SER A 26 -16.61 15.16 7.01
N MET A 27 -16.98 14.12 6.27
CA MET A 27 -17.74 12.96 6.74
C MET A 27 -16.85 11.74 7.02
N GLY A 28 -15.53 11.84 6.79
CA GLY A 28 -14.61 10.73 6.93
C GLY A 28 -14.67 9.71 5.79
N TYR A 29 -15.16 10.11 4.61
CA TYR A 29 -15.24 9.32 3.38
C TYR A 29 -16.11 8.04 3.47
N PRO A 30 -17.37 8.11 3.93
CA PRO A 30 -18.20 6.92 4.16
C PRO A 30 -18.40 6.04 2.92
N GLU A 31 -18.36 6.61 1.71
CA GLU A 31 -18.53 5.87 0.46
C GLU A 31 -17.29 5.07 0.03
N ALA A 32 -16.12 5.38 0.60
CA ALA A 32 -14.88 4.67 0.30
C ALA A 32 -14.61 3.51 1.28
N VAL A 33 -15.53 3.23 2.20
CA VAL A 33 -15.39 2.10 3.14
C VAL A 33 -15.49 0.78 2.37
N HIS A 34 -14.42 0.00 2.44
CA HIS A 34 -14.38 -1.37 1.93
C HIS A 34 -14.74 -2.34 3.05
N TYR A 35 -15.71 -3.23 2.79
CA TYR A 35 -16.13 -4.28 3.71
C TYR A 35 -15.54 -5.61 3.27
N MET A 36 -14.64 -6.17 4.08
CA MET A 36 -14.00 -7.46 3.81
C MET A 36 -14.48 -8.52 4.78
N THR A 37 -14.77 -9.73 4.29
CA THR A 37 -15.02 -10.88 5.16
C THR A 37 -13.72 -11.64 5.38
N LEU A 38 -13.22 -11.64 6.61
CA LEU A 38 -11.95 -12.26 7.00
C LEU A 38 -12.15 -13.31 8.10
N PRO A 39 -11.28 -14.34 8.16
CA PRO A 39 -11.35 -15.34 9.22
C PRO A 39 -10.78 -14.78 10.53
N ARG A 40 -11.55 -14.90 11.60
CA ARG A 40 -11.09 -14.68 12.97
C ARG A 40 -10.85 -16.01 13.66
N ILE A 41 -9.66 -16.15 14.26
CA ILE A 41 -9.27 -17.35 14.98
C ILE A 41 -9.75 -17.22 16.43
N THR A 42 -10.64 -18.12 16.85
CA THR A 42 -11.20 -18.16 18.20
C THR A 42 -10.87 -19.49 18.88
N PHE A 43 -11.13 -19.61 20.18
CA PHE A 43 -10.94 -20.87 20.89
C PHE A 43 -11.92 -21.97 20.42
N GLN A 44 -13.05 -21.61 19.81
CA GLN A 44 -14.03 -22.53 19.24
C GLN A 44 -13.78 -22.88 17.77
N GLY A 45 -12.75 -22.30 17.14
CA GLY A 45 -12.45 -22.50 15.71
C GLY A 45 -12.39 -21.19 14.93
N ILE A 46 -12.67 -21.27 13.63
CA ILE A 46 -12.58 -20.14 12.70
C ILE A 46 -13.98 -19.55 12.48
N LEU A 47 -14.13 -18.24 12.70
CA LEU A 47 -15.35 -17.50 12.43
C LEU A 47 -15.09 -16.47 11.32
N LEU A 48 -15.92 -16.45 10.28
CA LEU A 48 -15.86 -15.38 9.30
C LEU A 48 -16.55 -14.13 9.84
N GLN A 49 -15.84 -13.00 9.86
CA GLN A 49 -16.34 -11.72 10.31
C GLN A 49 -16.17 -10.67 9.22
N MET A 50 -17.12 -9.75 9.13
CA MET A 50 -17.03 -8.61 8.22
C MET A 50 -16.33 -7.46 8.93
N HIS A 51 -15.27 -6.96 8.31
CA HIS A 51 -14.45 -5.86 8.80
C HIS A 51 -14.54 -4.69 7.83
N PRO A 52 -15.03 -3.52 8.26
CA PRO A 52 -14.92 -2.29 7.49
C PRO A 52 -13.48 -1.76 7.59
N THR A 53 -12.96 -1.27 6.47
CA THR A 53 -11.73 -0.47 6.44
C THR A 53 -11.83 0.63 5.41
N ILE A 54 -11.04 1.67 5.61
CA ILE A 54 -10.87 2.76 4.65
C ILE A 54 -9.41 3.19 4.54
N PHE A 55 -8.52 2.41 5.15
CA PHE A 55 -7.15 2.85 5.39
C PHE A 55 -6.40 3.06 4.07
N PHE A 56 -6.41 2.05 3.20
CA PHE A 56 -5.81 2.14 1.87
C PHE A 56 -6.47 3.21 1.00
N GLN A 57 -7.81 3.29 0.98
CA GLN A 57 -8.53 4.30 0.19
C GLN A 57 -8.19 5.72 0.63
N ARG A 58 -8.01 5.96 1.94
CA ARG A 58 -7.53 7.25 2.45
C ARG A 58 -6.16 7.61 1.91
N MET A 59 -5.25 6.64 1.80
CA MET A 59 -3.91 6.88 1.25
C MET A 59 -3.98 7.25 -0.23
N VAL A 60 -4.78 6.54 -1.03
CA VAL A 60 -5.02 6.86 -2.45
C VAL A 60 -5.64 8.24 -2.63
N ILE A 61 -6.63 8.58 -1.79
CA ILE A 61 -7.28 9.91 -1.80
C ILE A 61 -6.26 10.99 -1.44
N LEU A 62 -5.45 10.79 -0.39
CA LEU A 62 -4.44 11.77 -0.01
C LEU A 62 -3.40 11.95 -1.13
N ASP A 63 -2.96 10.86 -1.76
CA ASP A 63 -2.01 10.90 -2.86
C ASP A 63 -2.56 11.73 -4.04
N SER A 64 -3.83 11.51 -4.39
CA SER A 64 -4.54 12.28 -5.41
C SER A 64 -4.68 13.77 -5.03
N LEU A 65 -4.91 14.07 -3.75
CA LEU A 65 -4.97 15.45 -3.26
C LEU A 65 -3.60 16.14 -3.31
N LEU A 66 -2.51 15.41 -3.11
CA LEU A 66 -1.16 15.94 -3.25
C LEU A 66 -0.85 16.32 -4.71
N ASP A 67 -1.33 15.56 -5.69
CA ASP A 67 -1.23 15.92 -7.11
C ASP A 67 -2.00 17.21 -7.45
N CYS A 68 -3.08 17.48 -6.70
CA CYS A 68 -3.93 18.65 -6.91
C CYS A 68 -3.56 19.84 -6.01
N PHE A 69 -2.56 19.72 -5.15
CA PHE A 69 -2.30 20.67 -4.06
C PHE A 69 -2.10 22.11 -4.55
N ASP A 70 -1.34 22.30 -5.63
CA ASP A 70 -1.07 23.62 -6.22
C ASP A 70 -2.19 24.12 -7.14
N ILE A 71 -3.19 23.28 -7.42
CA ILE A 71 -4.31 23.59 -8.33
C ILE A 71 -5.51 24.16 -7.56
N ASP A 72 -5.71 23.73 -6.31
CA ASP A 72 -6.87 24.15 -5.51
C ASP A 72 -6.49 24.54 -4.08
N ASN A 73 -6.68 25.83 -3.77
CA ASN A 73 -6.31 26.42 -2.48
C ASN A 73 -7.09 25.87 -1.26
N ARG A 74 -8.17 25.12 -1.49
CA ARG A 74 -8.94 24.44 -0.42
C ARG A 74 -8.21 23.19 0.08
N ILE A 75 -7.30 22.63 -0.71
CA ILE A 75 -6.41 21.55 -0.29
C ILE A 75 -5.32 22.16 0.58
N THR A 76 -5.65 22.39 1.85
CA THR A 76 -4.74 23.10 2.76
C THR A 76 -3.64 22.18 3.30
N LYS A 77 -2.49 22.76 3.68
CA LYS A 77 -1.46 22.05 4.46
C LYS A 77 -2.01 21.46 5.76
N GLY A 78 -3.04 22.07 6.35
CA GLY A 78 -3.71 21.56 7.54
C GLY A 78 -4.45 20.25 7.28
N LEU A 79 -5.14 20.15 6.14
CA LEU A 79 -5.79 18.91 5.69
C LEU A 79 -4.76 17.79 5.48
N ILE A 80 -3.69 18.06 4.73
CA ILE A 80 -2.62 17.08 4.48
C ILE A 80 -2.01 16.60 5.80
N LYS A 81 -1.62 17.53 6.69
CA LYS A 81 -1.05 17.17 7.99
C LYS A 81 -1.98 16.33 8.86
N LYS A 82 -3.30 16.60 8.81
CA LYS A 82 -4.31 15.80 9.51
C LYS A 82 -4.31 14.37 8.99
N GLU A 83 -4.36 14.18 7.68
CA GLU A 83 -4.38 12.84 7.06
C GLU A 83 -3.08 12.08 7.29
N VAL A 84 -1.91 12.72 7.10
CA VAL A 84 -0.60 12.13 7.41
C VAL A 84 -0.51 11.67 8.86
N LYS A 85 -1.00 12.50 9.80
CA LYS A 85 -1.00 12.13 11.23
C LYS A 85 -1.90 10.92 11.52
N LEU A 86 -3.03 10.78 10.81
CA LEU A 86 -3.89 9.61 10.94
C LEU A 86 -3.16 8.36 10.40
N ILE A 87 -2.51 8.48 9.24
CA ILE A 87 -1.74 7.38 8.65
C ILE A 87 -0.64 6.89 9.58
N ILE A 88 0.18 7.81 10.11
CA ILE A 88 1.27 7.45 11.04
C ILE A 88 0.72 6.75 12.29
N LYS A 89 -0.42 7.22 12.81
CA LYS A 89 -1.06 6.63 14.00
C LYS A 89 -1.64 5.23 13.76
N SER A 90 -1.92 4.88 12.51
CA SER A 90 -2.43 3.55 12.13
C SER A 90 -1.33 2.50 11.97
N LYS A 91 -0.07 2.82 12.30
CA LYS A 91 1.01 1.83 12.33
C LYS A 91 0.62 0.69 13.28
N HIS A 92 0.87 -0.55 12.87
CA HIS A 92 0.45 -1.73 13.59
C HIS A 92 1.01 -1.71 15.03
N PRO A 93 0.16 -1.79 16.07
CA PRO A 93 0.60 -1.52 17.44
C PRO A 93 1.44 -2.64 18.04
N GLN A 94 1.43 -3.84 17.45
CA GLN A 94 2.05 -5.04 17.99
C GLN A 94 3.12 -5.66 17.09
N LEU A 95 3.23 -5.21 15.84
CA LEU A 95 4.13 -5.80 14.85
C LEU A 95 4.98 -4.72 14.22
N ARG A 96 6.25 -5.05 14.01
CA ARG A 96 7.28 -4.12 13.55
C ARG A 96 7.24 -3.89 12.03
N GLY A 97 6.48 -4.70 11.30
CA GLY A 97 6.36 -4.67 9.84
C GLY A 97 5.64 -3.47 9.23
N GLY A 98 5.14 -2.53 10.04
CA GLY A 98 4.54 -1.29 9.53
C GLY A 98 3.03 -1.27 9.63
N TRP A 99 2.33 -1.23 8.50
CA TRP A 99 0.88 -1.01 8.42
C TRP A 99 0.18 -2.20 7.78
N SER A 100 -1.06 -2.45 8.22
CA SER A 100 -1.94 -3.48 7.68
C SER A 100 -3.16 -2.83 7.03
N TYR A 101 -3.74 -3.50 6.02
CA TYR A 101 -4.92 -3.01 5.30
C TYR A 101 -6.13 -2.67 6.20
N ILE A 102 -6.24 -3.35 7.34
CA ILE A 102 -7.24 -3.09 8.39
C ILE A 102 -6.51 -2.85 9.71
N PRO A 103 -6.19 -1.60 10.08
CA PRO A 103 -5.37 -1.30 11.26
C PRO A 103 -5.93 -1.85 12.59
N ASP A 104 -7.25 -1.93 12.72
CA ASP A 104 -7.93 -2.41 13.94
C ASP A 104 -8.08 -3.95 13.99
N PHE A 105 -7.66 -4.67 12.94
CA PHE A 105 -7.70 -6.14 12.91
C PHE A 105 -6.29 -6.71 13.08
N LEU A 106 -5.91 -6.94 14.33
CA LEU A 106 -4.53 -7.26 14.75
C LEU A 106 -4.02 -8.61 14.25
N GLU A 107 -4.93 -9.53 13.90
CA GLU A 107 -4.58 -10.79 13.28
C GLU A 107 -4.11 -10.62 11.82
N LEU A 108 -4.40 -9.48 11.18
CA LEU A 108 -3.97 -9.19 9.82
C LEU A 108 -2.53 -8.65 9.81
N PRO A 109 -1.60 -9.34 9.12
CA PRO A 109 -0.20 -8.93 9.11
C PRO A 109 -0.03 -7.58 8.39
N PRO A 110 0.99 -6.80 8.77
CA PRO A 110 1.45 -5.69 7.95
C PRO A 110 1.84 -6.17 6.56
N ASP A 111 1.60 -5.35 5.55
CA ASP A 111 1.90 -5.70 4.16
C ASP A 111 2.68 -4.62 3.39
N ALA A 112 3.34 -5.07 2.34
CA ALA A 112 4.25 -4.28 1.54
C ALA A 112 3.51 -3.26 0.67
N ASP A 113 2.22 -3.45 0.36
CA ASP A 113 1.46 -2.53 -0.48
C ASP A 113 1.06 -1.29 0.33
N ASP A 114 0.53 -1.49 1.53
CA ASP A 114 0.27 -0.41 2.47
C ASP A 114 1.57 0.30 2.87
N LEU A 115 2.65 -0.44 3.14
CA LEU A 115 3.96 0.16 3.43
C LEU A 115 4.45 1.05 2.28
N ALA A 116 4.32 0.60 1.02
CA ALA A 116 4.70 1.38 -0.15
C ALA A 116 3.91 2.70 -0.23
N MET A 117 2.59 2.64 -0.05
CA MET A 117 1.74 3.84 -0.05
C MET A 117 2.12 4.82 1.06
N VAL A 118 2.41 4.31 2.27
CA VAL A 118 2.86 5.17 3.37
C VAL A 118 4.18 5.86 3.02
N ILE A 119 5.17 5.13 2.51
CA ILE A 119 6.48 5.70 2.12
C ILE A 119 6.30 6.82 1.10
N GLN A 120 5.46 6.63 0.07
CA GLN A 120 5.17 7.66 -0.94
C GLN A 120 4.60 8.92 -0.29
N LEU A 121 3.58 8.78 0.55
CA LEU A 121 2.91 9.91 1.19
C LEU A 121 3.83 10.66 2.14
N LEU A 122 4.63 9.95 2.94
CA LEU A 122 5.58 10.58 3.87
C LEU A 122 6.73 11.27 3.11
N SER A 123 7.21 10.67 2.02
CA SER A 123 8.27 11.26 1.18
C SER A 123 7.79 12.58 0.56
N ARG A 124 6.57 12.59 0.04
CA ARG A 124 5.96 13.76 -0.60
C ARG A 124 5.57 14.86 0.38
N THR A 125 5.33 14.55 1.65
CA THR A 125 4.82 15.52 2.65
C THR A 125 5.84 15.98 3.68
N GLY A 126 6.86 15.17 3.96
CA GLY A 126 7.88 15.45 4.97
C GLY A 126 9.30 14.99 4.60
N GLY A 127 9.50 14.50 3.37
CA GLY A 127 10.82 14.10 2.87
C GLY A 127 11.44 12.92 3.62
N ILE A 128 12.76 12.80 3.52
CA ILE A 128 13.54 11.70 4.09
C ILE A 128 13.37 11.59 5.62
N GLU A 129 13.34 12.72 6.32
CA GLU A 129 13.25 12.74 7.79
C GLU A 129 11.96 12.07 8.26
N LEU A 130 10.81 12.47 7.71
CA LEU A 130 9.54 11.88 8.09
C LEU A 130 9.41 10.42 7.63
N THR A 131 9.95 10.10 6.45
CA THR A 131 9.86 8.75 5.86
C THR A 131 10.72 7.73 6.61
N SER A 132 11.75 8.16 7.33
CA SER A 132 12.62 7.28 8.14
C SER A 132 11.87 6.45 9.19
N ILE A 133 10.63 6.80 9.55
CA ILE A 133 9.80 5.96 10.43
C ILE A 133 9.45 4.59 9.82
N CYS A 134 9.64 4.44 8.50
CA CYS A 134 9.42 3.21 7.74
C CYS A 134 10.67 2.33 7.67
N ASP A 135 11.84 2.81 8.09
CA ASP A 135 13.12 2.09 7.92
C ASP A 135 13.09 0.71 8.55
N GLU A 136 12.53 0.58 9.76
CA GLU A 136 12.42 -0.73 10.41
C GLU A 136 11.58 -1.73 9.61
N ALA A 137 10.48 -1.27 9.00
CA ALA A 137 9.62 -2.13 8.18
C ALA A 137 10.30 -2.53 6.87
N LEU A 138 11.06 -1.62 6.25
CA LEU A 138 11.87 -1.89 5.07
C LEU A 138 13.00 -2.87 5.38
N ASP A 139 13.67 -2.74 6.52
CA ASP A 139 14.69 -3.68 6.98
C ASP A 139 14.12 -5.08 7.14
N ILE A 140 12.92 -5.21 7.74
CA ILE A 140 12.22 -6.50 7.88
C ILE A 140 11.89 -7.08 6.51
N LEU A 141 11.23 -6.30 5.64
CA LEU A 141 10.84 -6.72 4.30
C LEU A 141 12.06 -7.24 3.53
N PHE A 142 13.14 -6.45 3.47
CA PHE A 142 14.27 -6.80 2.63
C PHE A 142 15.10 -7.94 3.20
N LYS A 143 15.19 -8.06 4.52
CA LYS A 143 15.95 -9.11 5.19
C LYS A 143 15.24 -10.47 5.14
N TYR A 144 13.93 -10.50 5.31
CA TYR A 144 13.20 -11.76 5.55
C TYR A 144 12.19 -12.15 4.48
N ASN A 145 11.74 -11.19 3.68
CA ASN A 145 10.63 -11.35 2.75
C ASN A 145 11.03 -11.15 1.28
N THR A 146 12.29 -10.82 0.98
CA THR A 146 12.81 -10.78 -0.41
C THR A 146 13.05 -12.18 -0.98
N CYS A 147 12.57 -12.40 -2.19
CA CYS A 147 12.79 -13.59 -3.01
C CYS A 147 14.08 -13.46 -3.84
N GLN A 148 14.64 -14.60 -4.27
CA GLN A 148 15.86 -14.63 -5.09
C GLN A 148 15.71 -13.94 -6.45
N ASP A 149 14.49 -13.85 -6.98
CA ASP A 149 14.19 -13.21 -8.26
C ASP A 149 14.07 -11.68 -8.18
N GLY A 150 14.20 -11.10 -6.99
CA GLY A 150 14.06 -9.66 -6.74
C GLY A 150 12.63 -9.22 -6.41
N SER A 151 11.66 -10.14 -6.41
CA SER A 151 10.35 -9.89 -5.79
C SER A 151 10.42 -10.00 -4.27
N PHE A 152 9.31 -9.72 -3.60
CA PHE A 152 9.18 -9.93 -2.16
C PHE A 152 7.76 -10.37 -1.83
N ASP A 153 7.60 -11.07 -0.72
CA ASP A 153 6.30 -11.48 -0.19
C ASP A 153 5.46 -10.26 0.19
N LEU A 154 4.14 -10.39 0.02
CA LEU A 154 3.17 -9.39 0.46
C LEU A 154 3.32 -9.04 1.94
N TRP A 155 3.48 -10.04 2.81
CA TRP A 155 3.51 -9.81 4.26
C TRP A 155 4.88 -9.38 4.75
N VAL A 156 4.92 -8.29 5.52
CA VAL A 156 6.14 -7.77 6.14
C VAL A 156 6.26 -8.34 7.55
N ILE A 157 6.94 -9.48 7.68
CA ILE A 157 6.98 -10.26 8.93
C ILE A 157 8.42 -10.48 9.36
N ASP A 158 8.71 -10.09 10.60
CA ASP A 158 9.99 -10.40 11.23
C ASP A 158 10.02 -11.88 11.65
N LYS A 159 10.63 -12.72 10.81
CA LYS A 159 10.78 -14.16 11.06
C LYS A 159 11.65 -14.49 12.29
N SER A 160 12.33 -13.51 12.86
CA SER A 160 13.07 -13.66 14.12
C SER A 160 12.24 -13.37 15.37
N ASP A 161 11.04 -12.79 15.20
CA ASP A 161 10.16 -12.49 16.32
C ASP A 161 9.48 -13.75 16.85
N THR A 162 9.64 -13.98 18.16
CA THR A 162 9.10 -15.15 18.87
C THR A 162 7.93 -14.79 19.81
N LEU A 163 7.49 -13.52 19.78
CA LEU A 163 6.35 -13.04 20.57
C LEU A 163 5.05 -13.73 20.14
N GLN A 164 4.07 -13.76 21.05
CA GLN A 164 2.80 -14.43 20.83
C GLN A 164 2.05 -13.92 19.59
N HIS A 165 2.00 -12.60 19.37
CA HIS A 165 1.30 -11.99 18.25
C HIS A 165 1.89 -12.41 16.89
N SER A 166 3.22 -12.64 16.82
CA SER A 166 3.87 -13.18 15.61
C SER A 166 3.31 -14.57 15.25
N ARG A 167 3.14 -15.44 16.26
CA ARG A 167 2.56 -16.79 16.07
C ARG A 167 1.10 -16.78 15.66
N GLU A 168 0.33 -15.80 16.13
CA GLU A 168 -1.08 -15.64 15.74
C GLU A 168 -1.21 -15.26 14.26
N VAL A 169 -0.30 -14.41 13.78
CA VAL A 169 -0.18 -14.01 12.37
C VAL A 169 0.29 -15.15 11.48
N ASP A 170 1.28 -15.95 11.91
CA ASP A 170 1.68 -17.16 11.17
C ASP A 170 0.49 -18.11 10.98
N ARG A 171 -0.29 -18.31 12.04
CA ARG A 171 -1.49 -19.15 12.00
C ARG A 171 -2.57 -18.56 11.08
N TYR A 172 -2.75 -17.23 11.09
CA TYR A 172 -3.67 -16.55 10.19
C TYR A 172 -3.30 -16.81 8.73
N ILE A 173 -2.02 -16.64 8.37
CA ILE A 173 -1.50 -16.87 7.02
C ILE A 173 -1.67 -18.33 6.57
N GLU A 174 -1.42 -19.28 7.48
CA GLU A 174 -1.62 -20.71 7.19
C GLU A 174 -3.08 -21.01 6.84
N ILE A 175 -4.03 -20.41 7.58
CA ILE A 175 -5.47 -20.60 7.39
C ILE A 175 -5.95 -19.97 6.09
N THR A 176 -5.55 -18.74 5.82
CA THR A 176 -5.99 -18.00 4.62
C THR A 176 -5.28 -18.47 3.36
N LYS A 177 -4.11 -19.11 3.49
CA LYS A 177 -3.20 -19.42 2.37
C LYS A 177 -2.89 -18.20 1.51
N SER A 178 -2.88 -17.03 2.15
CA SER A 178 -2.66 -15.75 1.48
C SER A 178 -1.19 -15.35 1.55
N GLY A 179 -0.68 -14.68 0.52
CA GLY A 179 0.70 -14.19 0.46
C GLY A 179 1.29 -14.35 -0.93
N GLY A 180 2.62 -14.37 -1.00
CA GLY A 180 3.37 -14.41 -2.25
C GLY A 180 3.62 -13.02 -2.83
N SER A 181 4.36 -12.98 -3.93
CA SER A 181 4.70 -11.74 -4.62
C SER A 181 3.63 -11.34 -5.64
N SER A 182 3.36 -10.03 -5.72
CA SER A 182 2.47 -9.42 -6.71
C SER A 182 3.24 -8.37 -7.52
N PRO A 183 3.17 -8.39 -8.86
CA PRO A 183 3.83 -7.38 -9.70
C PRO A 183 3.38 -5.95 -9.40
N GLU A 184 2.11 -5.77 -9.05
CA GLU A 184 1.55 -4.46 -8.70
C GLU A 184 2.19 -3.94 -7.41
N VAL A 185 2.31 -4.79 -6.39
CA VAL A 185 2.92 -4.44 -5.10
C VAL A 185 4.42 -4.17 -5.27
N VAL A 186 5.12 -4.97 -6.08
CA VAL A 186 6.53 -4.73 -6.38
C VAL A 186 6.72 -3.40 -7.12
N GLY A 187 5.90 -3.11 -8.12
CA GLY A 187 5.91 -1.82 -8.81
C GLY A 187 5.65 -0.64 -7.88
N ASN A 188 4.66 -0.78 -7.00
CA ASN A 188 4.29 0.25 -6.03
C ASN A 188 5.44 0.54 -5.04
N MET A 189 6.10 -0.51 -4.54
CA MET A 189 7.26 -0.36 -3.66
C MET A 189 8.46 0.27 -4.39
N ILE A 190 8.77 -0.15 -5.62
CA ILE A 190 9.88 0.46 -6.38
C ILE A 190 9.66 1.97 -6.49
N TYR A 191 8.44 2.38 -6.87
CA TYR A 191 8.11 3.80 -6.95
C TYR A 191 8.28 4.50 -5.59
N ALA A 192 7.80 3.88 -4.51
CA ALA A 192 7.98 4.40 -3.15
C ALA A 192 9.47 4.60 -2.78
N LEU A 193 10.33 3.62 -3.07
CA LEU A 193 11.76 3.70 -2.78
C LEU A 193 12.46 4.79 -3.60
N THR A 194 12.04 5.01 -4.86
CA THR A 194 12.58 6.11 -5.69
C THR A 194 12.23 7.49 -5.15
N LEU A 195 11.05 7.65 -4.54
CA LEU A 195 10.65 8.89 -3.88
C LEU A 195 11.35 9.08 -2.54
N TYR A 196 11.68 7.98 -1.86
CA TYR A 196 12.32 8.03 -0.56
C TYR A 196 13.82 8.33 -0.66
N ASP A 197 14.60 7.41 -1.23
CA ASP A 197 16.05 7.54 -1.36
C ASP A 197 16.58 6.54 -2.40
N ILE A 198 16.72 7.00 -3.65
CA ILE A 198 17.13 6.15 -4.78
C ILE A 198 18.53 5.54 -4.59
N ASP A 199 19.44 6.26 -3.94
CA ASP A 199 20.82 5.81 -3.76
C ASP A 199 20.90 4.75 -2.66
N LYS A 200 20.20 4.97 -1.54
CA LYS A 200 20.10 3.98 -0.43
C LYS A 200 19.49 2.66 -0.90
N PHE A 201 18.43 2.72 -1.71
CA PHE A 201 17.66 1.54 -2.10
C PHE A 201 17.95 1.04 -3.53
N LYS A 202 19.04 1.50 -4.14
CA LYS A 202 19.40 1.16 -5.52
C LYS A 202 19.36 -0.35 -5.80
N HIS A 203 19.90 -1.17 -4.90
CA HIS A 203 19.94 -2.61 -5.09
C HIS A 203 18.54 -3.25 -5.15
N GLN A 204 17.66 -2.84 -4.24
CA GLN A 204 16.28 -3.30 -4.15
C GLN A 204 15.47 -2.84 -5.37
N ILE A 205 15.63 -1.58 -5.78
CA ILE A 205 15.00 -1.01 -6.98
C ILE A 205 15.40 -1.82 -8.23
N GLU A 206 16.70 -2.03 -8.44
CA GLU A 206 17.18 -2.81 -9.59
C GLU A 206 16.71 -4.27 -9.56
N GLY A 207 16.61 -4.87 -8.37
CA GLY A 207 16.05 -6.22 -8.16
C GLY A 207 14.59 -6.30 -8.59
N GLY A 208 13.76 -5.39 -8.09
CA GLY A 208 12.34 -5.36 -8.42
C GLY A 208 12.09 -5.05 -9.90
N VAL A 209 12.86 -4.15 -10.51
CA VAL A 209 12.76 -3.86 -11.95
C VAL A 209 13.03 -5.12 -12.78
N ARG A 210 14.10 -5.87 -12.47
CA ARG A 210 14.41 -7.14 -13.16
C ARG A 210 13.27 -8.15 -13.04
N TYR A 211 12.66 -8.28 -11.86
CA TYR A 211 11.50 -9.14 -11.66
C TYR A 211 10.33 -8.75 -12.60
N LEU A 212 9.99 -7.46 -12.66
CA LEU A 212 8.90 -6.97 -13.51
C LEU A 212 9.20 -7.15 -15.02
N GLU A 213 10.43 -6.91 -15.45
CA GLU A 213 10.86 -7.13 -16.83
C GLU A 213 10.76 -8.61 -17.25
N LEU A 214 11.19 -9.52 -16.37
CA LEU A 214 11.14 -10.96 -16.65
C LEU A 214 9.71 -11.46 -16.83
N LEU A 215 8.75 -10.96 -16.02
CA LEU A 215 7.32 -11.25 -16.17
C LEU A 215 6.77 -10.76 -17.52
N GLY A 216 7.13 -9.55 -17.94
CA GLY A 216 6.76 -9.02 -19.24
C GLY A 216 7.24 -9.91 -20.39
N LEU A 217 8.46 -10.45 -20.28
CA LEU A 217 9.06 -11.34 -21.28
C LEU A 217 8.41 -12.74 -21.31
N THR A 218 8.01 -13.31 -20.18
CA THR A 218 7.27 -14.60 -20.14
C THR A 218 5.88 -14.46 -20.77
N HIS A 219 5.15 -13.38 -20.49
CA HIS A 219 3.85 -13.12 -21.11
C HIS A 219 3.96 -12.93 -22.63
N LEU A 220 5.01 -12.29 -23.13
CA LEU A 220 5.27 -12.14 -24.57
C LEU A 220 5.63 -13.46 -25.25
N LYS A 221 6.36 -14.36 -24.58
CA LYS A 221 6.67 -15.71 -25.11
C LYS A 221 5.43 -16.61 -25.17
N CYS A 222 4.57 -16.60 -24.16
CA CYS A 222 3.31 -17.35 -24.18
C CYS A 222 2.33 -16.87 -25.26
N ARG A 223 2.27 -15.55 -25.55
CA ARG A 223 1.44 -15.01 -26.64
C ARG A 223 1.95 -15.40 -28.04
N LYS A 224 3.27 -15.55 -28.23
CA LYS A 224 3.83 -16.01 -29.51
C LYS A 224 3.61 -17.50 -29.78
N LEU A 225 3.46 -18.32 -28.74
CA LEU A 225 3.21 -19.77 -28.87
C LEU A 225 1.74 -20.12 -29.12
N ASN A 226 0.80 -19.21 -28.78
CA ASN A 226 -0.63 -19.38 -29.05
C ASN A 226 -1.10 -18.71 -30.35
N ALA A 227 -0.15 -18.25 -31.18
CA ALA A 227 -0.42 -17.60 -32.47
C ALA A 227 0.13 -18.40 -33.67
N ILE A 228 0.40 -19.70 -33.48
CA ILE A 228 0.81 -20.66 -34.52
C ILE A 228 -0.23 -21.78 -34.57
#